data_AF-A0A946XJA5-F1
#
_entry.id   AF-A0A946XJA5-F1
#
_cell.length_a   1.000
_cell.length_b   1.000
_cell.length_c   1.000
_cell.angle_alpha   90.00
_cell.angle_beta   90.00
_cell.angle_gamma   90.00
#
_symmetry.space_group_name_H-M   'P 1'
#
loop_
_entity.id
_entity.type
_entity.pdbx_description
1 polymer ?
#
loop_
_entity_poly.entity_id
_entity_poly.type
_entity_poly.pdbx_seq_one_letter_code
_entity_poly.pdbx_strand_id
1 'polypeptide(L)' 'MKFSLLLSERGDIVKGSLRTLRDDIDVAKMAGKFQGGGHRKAAGFSLPGSLQPEVRWKVVDSNNPSVPK' A
#
# COMPACT_ATOMS: atom_id res chain seq x y z
N MET A 1 -5.90 -12.15 1.92
CA MET A 1 -5.03 -10.99 1.64
C MET A 1 -4.35 -11.21 0.28
N LYS A 2 -4.42 -10.25 -0.65
CA LYS A 2 -3.89 -10.43 -2.03
C LYS A 2 -2.38 -10.13 -2.10
N PHE A 3 -1.96 -9.09 -1.41
CA PHE A 3 -0.57 -8.70 -1.19
C PHE A 3 -0.52 -7.86 0.10
N SER A 4 0.69 -7.58 0.61
CA SER A 4 0.92 -6.62 1.67
C SER A 4 1.78 -5.45 1.15
N LEU A 5 1.52 -4.25 1.66
CA LEU A 5 2.33 -3.06 1.46
C LEU A 5 2.70 -2.50 2.83
N LEU A 6 4.00 -2.31 3.08
CA LEU A 6 4.51 -1.56 4.21
C LEU A 6 5.09 -0.24 3.70
N LEU A 7 4.63 0.88 4.25
CA LEU A 7 5.22 2.19 4.05
C LEU A 7 6.16 2.52 5.21
N SER A 8 7.35 3.01 4.91
CA SER A 8 8.32 3.49 5.89
C SER A 8 8.91 4.80 5.41
N GLU A 9 8.73 5.84 6.21
CA GLU A 9 9.34 7.15 6.00
C GLU A 9 10.75 7.19 6.60
N ARG A 10 11.71 7.75 5.86
CA ARG A 10 13.10 7.91 6.26
C ARG A 10 13.65 9.23 5.71
N GLY A 11 13.57 10.30 6.51
CA GLY A 11 13.85 11.65 6.03
C GLY A 11 12.86 12.03 4.92
N ASP A 12 13.35 12.64 3.84
CA ASP A 12 12.53 13.10 2.72
C ASP A 12 12.17 11.98 1.72
N ILE A 13 12.18 10.72 2.14
CA ILE A 13 11.85 9.58 1.30
C ILE A 13 10.86 8.67 2.02
N VAL A 14 9.78 8.31 1.32
CA VAL A 14 8.87 7.22 1.67
C VAL A 14 9.20 5.99 0.84
N LYS A 15 9.51 4.88 1.52
CA LYS A 15 9.70 3.57 0.90
C LYS A 15 8.42 2.73 0.99
N GLY A 16 8.02 2.16 -0.14
CA GLY A 16 6.96 1.16 -0.20
C GLY A 16 7.53 -0.23 -0.45
N SER A 17 7.31 -1.17 0.48
CA SER A 17 7.71 -2.58 0.34
C SER A 17 6.50 -3.46 0.10
N LEU A 18 6.47 -4.16 -1.04
CA LEU A 18 5.37 -5.04 -1.45
C LEU A 18 5.77 -6.51 -1.35
N ARG A 19 4.87 -7.35 -0.82
CA ARG A 19 5.04 -8.82 -0.78
C ARG A 19 3.75 -9.53 -1.14
N THR A 20 3.86 -10.69 -1.78
CA THR A 20 2.74 -11.63 -1.96
C THR A 20 3.22 -13.08 -1.90
N LEU A 21 2.35 -13.98 -1.47
CA LEU A 21 2.56 -15.43 -1.58
C LEU A 21 1.89 -16.02 -2.83
N ARG A 22 1.00 -15.26 -3.48
CA ARG A 22 0.22 -15.76 -4.61
C ARG A 22 1.00 -15.64 -5.92
N ASP A 23 0.83 -16.63 -6.80
CA ASP A 23 1.51 -16.68 -8.10
C ASP A 23 0.81 -15.89 -9.20
N ASP A 24 -0.48 -15.59 -9.01
CA ASP A 24 -1.30 -14.79 -9.93
C ASP A 24 -1.10 -13.26 -9.75
N ILE A 25 -0.25 -12.85 -8.80
CA ILE A 25 0.00 -11.44 -8.50
C ILE A 25 1.47 -11.13 -8.75
N ASP A 26 1.70 -10.06 -9.52
CA ASP A 26 3.02 -9.53 -9.80
C ASP A 26 3.19 -8.17 -9.12
N VAL A 27 3.86 -8.17 -7.97
CA VAL A 27 4.12 -6.93 -7.22
C VAL A 27 5.24 -6.09 -7.84
N ALA A 28 6.08 -6.66 -8.73
CA ALA A 28 7.09 -5.88 -9.45
C ALA A 28 6.45 -4.93 -10.45
N LYS A 29 5.40 -5.37 -11.16
CA LYS A 29 4.59 -4.48 -12.02
C LYS A 29 3.93 -3.36 -11.23
N MET A 30 3.49 -3.63 -10.00
CA MET A 30 2.91 -2.60 -9.13
C MET A 30 3.95 -1.58 -8.71
N ALA A 31 5.13 -2.03 -8.26
CA ALA A 31 6.24 -1.15 -7.90
C ALA A 31 6.73 -0.31 -9.10
N GLY A 32 6.73 -0.88 -10.31
CA GLY A 32 7.12 -0.19 -11.54
C GLY A 32 6.25 1.04 -11.87
N LYS A 33 4.98 1.06 -11.45
CA LYS A 33 4.12 2.26 -11.58
C LYS A 33 4.63 3.46 -10.80
N PHE A 34 5.46 3.21 -9.79
CA PHE A 34 6.10 4.22 -8.95
C PHE A 34 7.61 4.29 -9.22
N GLN A 35 8.05 3.92 -10.43
CA GLN A 35 9.46 3.88 -10.84
C GLN A 35 10.33 2.97 -9.96
N GLY A 36 9.70 2.01 -9.26
CA GLY A 36 10.36 0.97 -8.50
C GLY A 36 10.54 -0.31 -9.29
N GLY A 37 10.81 -1.41 -8.58
CA GLY A 37 11.02 -2.71 -9.21
C GLY A 37 11.30 -3.83 -8.20
N GLY A 38 11.71 -4.98 -8.72
CA GLY A 38 12.05 -6.16 -7.93
C GLY A 38 11.53 -7.44 -8.58
N HIS A 39 11.25 -8.44 -7.76
CA HIS A 39 10.76 -9.75 -8.18
C HIS A 39 9.23 -9.83 -8.12
N ARG A 40 8.65 -10.76 -8.89
CA ARG A 40 7.20 -10.99 -8.97
C ARG A 40 6.51 -11.07 -7.60
N LYS A 41 7.18 -11.67 -6.59
CA LYS A 41 6.66 -11.84 -5.21
C LYS A 41 7.18 -10.82 -4.18
N ALA A 42 8.21 -10.05 -4.53
CA ALA A 42 8.86 -9.10 -3.62
C ALA A 42 9.47 -7.92 -4.39
N ALA A 43 8.87 -6.74 -4.23
CA ALA A 43 9.28 -5.53 -4.92
C ALA A 43 9.15 -4.31 -4.01
N GLY A 44 9.65 -3.17 -4.47
CA GLY A 44 9.47 -1.92 -3.75
C GLY A 44 9.76 -0.69 -4.60
N PHE A 45 9.38 0.45 -4.05
CA PHE A 45 9.57 1.77 -4.66
C PHE A 45 10.00 2.78 -3.58
N SER A 46 10.57 3.90 -4.01
CA SER A 46 10.89 5.03 -3.14
C SER A 46 10.37 6.30 -3.79
N LEU A 47 9.66 7.12 -3.02
CA LEU A 47 9.14 8.41 -3.45
C LEU A 47 9.71 9.51 -2.56
N PRO A 48 10.06 10.68 -3.13
CA PRO A 48 10.38 11.84 -2.32
C PRO A 48 9.13 12.33 -1.56
N GLY A 49 9.31 12.77 -0.32
CA GLY A 49 8.26 13.31 0.54
C GLY A 49 8.13 12.60 1.89
N SER A 50 7.02 12.90 2.57
CA SER A 50 6.67 12.40 3.91
C SER A 50 5.24 11.86 3.95
N LEU A 51 4.94 11.01 4.93
CA LEU A 51 3.61 10.48 5.17
C LEU A 51 2.80 11.48 5.98
N GLN A 52 1.64 11.87 5.45
CA GLN A 52 0.68 12.71 6.15
C GLN A 52 -0.53 11.87 6.58
N PRO A 53 -0.91 11.86 7.87
CA PRO A 53 -2.16 11.27 8.31
C PRO A 53 -3.35 12.03 7.69
N GLU A 54 -4.29 11.29 7.09
CA GLU A 54 -5.50 11.87 6.51
C GLU A 54 -6.73 11.32 7.22
N VAL A 55 -7.54 12.20 7.81
CA VAL A 55 -8.86 11.85 8.36
C VAL A 55 -9.88 11.93 7.23
N ARG A 56 -10.57 10.82 6.97
CA ARG A 56 -11.63 10.75 5.96
C ARG A 56 -12.98 10.49 6.60
N TRP A 57 -13.93 11.39 6.35
CA TRP A 57 -15.33 11.15 6.67
C TRP A 57 -15.92 10.18 5.66
N LYS A 58 -16.66 9.18 6.14
CA LYS A 58 -17.41 8.25 5.31
C LYS A 58 -18.87 8.32 5.71
N VAL A 59 -19.76 8.48 4.72
CA VAL A 59 -21.20 8.31 4.94
C VAL A 59 -21.45 6.83 5.25
N VAL A 60 -22.02 6.56 6.41
CA VAL A 60 -22.43 5.22 6.84
C VAL A 60 -23.95 5.13 6.82
N ASP A 61 -24.47 4.02 6.32
CA ASP A 61 -25.90 3.72 6.38
C ASP A 61 -26.27 3.35 7.82
N SER A 62 -27.26 4.04 8.38
CA SER A 62 -27.80 3.81 9.73
C SER A 62 -28.44 2.43 9.91
N ASN A 63 -28.76 1.74 8.82
CA ASN A 63 -29.40 0.42 8.84
C ASN A 63 -28.44 -0.76 8.66
N ASN A 64 -27.12 -0.52 8.56
CA ASN A 64 -26.15 -1.60 8.38
C ASN A 64 -25.44 -1.97 9.70
N PRO A 65 -25.77 -3.13 10.32
CA PRO A 65 -25.26 -3.52 11.64
C PRO A 65 -23.76 -3.86 11.68
N SER A 66 -23.05 -3.85 10.55
CA SER A 66 -21.62 -4.19 10.49
C SER A 66 -20.67 -3.03 10.85
N VAL A 67 -21.17 -1.83 11.16
CA VAL A 67 -20.33 -0.71 11.63
C VAL A 67 -20.44 -0.63 13.15
N PRO A 68 -19.34 -0.81 13.91
CA PRO A 68 -19.37 -0.69 15.37
C PRO A 68 -19.81 0.73 15.77
N LYS A 69 -20.74 0.82 16.73
CA LYS A 69 -21.18 2.07 17.37
C LYS A 69 -20.07 2.68 18.21
#